data_AF-A0A9E0BBR4-F1
#
_entry.id   AF-A0A9E0BBR4-F1
#
_cell.length_a   1.000
_cell.length_b   1.000
_cell.length_c   1.000
_cell.angle_alpha   90.00
_cell.angle_beta   90.00
_cell.angle_gamma   90.00
#
_symmetry.space_group_name_H-M   'P 1'
#
loop_
_entity.id
_entity.type
_entity.pdbx_description
1 polymer ?
#
loop_
_entity_poly.entity_id
_entity_poly.type
_entity_poly.pdbx_seq_one_letter_code
_entity_poly.pdbx_strand_id
1 'polypeptide(L)'
;LRCVADNPSSEICYELGNYYYDINDYAEAAMWYYNAIYETSSVLDITSGGNKPLYALSRCYDKLSETSEDIEQIAQFRQMAEDYKYQAEQWKLPDEIV
;
A
#
# COMPACT_ATOMS: atom_id res chain seq x y z
N LEU A 1 -16.59 12.55 17.09
CA LEU A 1 -15.44 11.63 17.20
C LEU A 1 -15.72 10.27 16.59
N ARG A 2 -16.88 9.64 16.78
CA ARG A 2 -17.19 8.30 16.20
C ARG A 2 -17.10 8.23 14.66
N CYS A 3 -17.51 9.29 13.96
CA CYS A 3 -17.47 9.36 12.49
C CYS A 3 -16.05 9.43 11.89
N VAL A 4 -15.01 9.76 12.68
CA VAL A 4 -13.61 9.76 12.21
C VAL A 4 -12.99 8.36 12.27
N ALA A 5 -13.57 7.45 13.06
CA ALA A 5 -13.07 6.08 13.23
C ALA A 5 -13.68 5.08 12.26
N ASP A 6 -14.78 5.43 11.58
CA ASP A 6 -15.50 4.49 10.72
C ASP A 6 -14.89 4.40 9.30
N ASN A 7 -14.08 5.39 8.87
CA ASN A 7 -13.33 5.32 7.61
C ASN A 7 -12.06 6.21 7.69
N PRO A 8 -10.87 5.66 8.01
CA PRO A 8 -9.63 6.43 8.04
C PRO A 8 -9.32 7.05 6.66
N SER A 9 -8.55 8.13 6.63
CA SER A 9 -8.05 8.68 5.36
C SER A 9 -6.87 7.87 4.84
N SER A 10 -6.51 8.04 3.56
CA SER A 10 -5.36 7.35 2.97
C SER A 10 -4.06 7.61 3.74
N GLU A 11 -3.88 8.81 4.30
CA GLU A 11 -2.73 9.16 5.13
C GLU A 11 -2.64 8.27 6.38
N ILE A 12 -3.77 8.07 7.07
CA ILE A 12 -3.80 7.24 8.29
C ILE A 12 -3.51 5.78 7.93
N CYS A 13 -4.11 5.26 6.86
CA CYS A 13 -3.81 3.92 6.36
C CYS A 13 -2.34 3.77 5.98
N TYR A 14 -1.76 4.76 5.30
CA TYR A 14 -0.35 4.75 4.92
C TYR A 14 0.58 4.73 6.14
N GLU A 15 0.31 5.55 7.16
CA GLU A 15 1.12 5.56 8.39
C GLU A 15 0.98 4.28 9.21
N LEU A 16 -0.21 3.68 9.27
CA LEU A 16 -0.38 2.36 9.87
C LEU A 16 0.41 1.30 9.09
N GLY A 17 0.41 1.36 7.76
CA GLY A 17 1.25 0.51 6.92
C GLY A 17 2.74 0.66 7.24
N ASN A 18 3.24 1.89 7.38
CA ASN A 18 4.63 2.15 7.76
C ASN A 18 4.96 1.55 9.13
N TYR A 19 4.07 1.74 10.12
CA TYR A 19 4.25 1.18 11.46
C TYR A 19 4.40 -0.34 11.43
N TYR A 20 3.51 -1.05 10.73
CA TYR A 20 3.58 -2.51 10.63
C TYR A 20 4.79 -2.98 9.81
N TYR A 21 5.17 -2.22 8.77
CA TYR A 21 6.36 -2.49 7.99
C TYR A 21 7.62 -2.42 8.85
N ASP A 22 7.76 -1.39 9.68
CA ASP A 22 8.93 -1.17 10.55
C ASP A 22 9.11 -2.26 11.60
N ILE A 23 8.03 -2.92 12.01
CA ILE A 23 8.07 -4.07 12.93
C ILE A 23 8.12 -5.43 12.19
N ASN A 24 8.33 -5.42 10.87
CA ASN A 24 8.40 -6.58 9.97
C ASN A 24 7.09 -7.38 9.83
N ASP A 25 5.95 -6.81 10.18
CA ASP A 25 4.64 -7.41 9.88
C ASP A 25 4.18 -7.00 8.48
N TYR A 26 4.81 -7.59 7.47
CA TYR A 26 4.62 -7.20 6.07
C TYR A 26 3.22 -7.52 5.53
N ALA A 27 2.55 -8.54 6.09
CA ALA A 27 1.19 -8.90 5.69
C ALA A 27 0.18 -7.85 6.18
N GLU A 28 0.29 -7.45 7.45
CA GLU A 28 -0.54 -6.40 8.02
C GLU A 28 -0.23 -5.04 7.35
N ALA A 29 1.05 -4.74 7.12
CA ALA A 29 1.46 -3.54 6.39
C ALA A 29 0.84 -3.48 4.99
N ALA A 30 0.86 -4.59 4.24
CA ALA A 30 0.27 -4.67 2.91
C ALA A 30 -1.25 -4.41 2.95
N MET A 31 -1.96 -4.95 3.94
CA MET A 31 -3.39 -4.70 4.12
C MET A 31 -3.68 -3.20 4.33
N TRP A 32 -2.89 -2.53 5.17
CA TRP A 32 -3.05 -1.09 5.40
C TRP A 32 -2.71 -0.24 4.16
N TYR A 33 -1.66 -0.58 3.41
CA TYR A 33 -1.35 0.11 2.16
C TYR A 33 -2.42 -0.13 1.08
N TYR A 34 -3.01 -1.32 1.03
CA TYR A 34 -4.14 -1.62 0.14
C TYR A 34 -5.33 -0.71 0.48
N ASN A 35 -5.68 -0.59 1.76
CA ASN A 35 -6.76 0.30 2.20
C ASN A 35 -6.46 1.77 1.87
N ALA A 36 -5.19 2.19 1.94
CA ALA A 36 -4.78 3.55 1.59
C ALA A 36 -5.09 3.89 0.12
N ILE A 37 -4.96 2.92 -0.79
CA ILE A 37 -5.17 3.12 -2.24
C ILE A 37 -6.64 2.93 -2.64
N TYR A 38 -7.26 1.84 -2.17
CA TYR A 38 -8.49 1.33 -2.79
C TYR A 38 -9.74 1.56 -1.95
N GLU A 39 -9.62 1.67 -0.62
CA GLU A 39 -10.77 1.74 0.30
C GLU A 39 -10.97 3.15 0.88
N THR A 40 -9.96 4.01 0.77
CA THR A 40 -9.93 5.33 1.40
C THR A 40 -9.45 6.39 0.41
N SER A 41 -9.66 7.66 0.73
CA SER A 41 -9.23 8.79 -0.09
C SER A 41 -8.26 9.68 0.67
N SER A 42 -7.35 10.29 -0.08
CA SER A 42 -6.42 11.27 0.45
C SER A 42 -7.15 12.58 0.73
N VAL A 43 -6.86 13.20 1.88
CA VAL A 43 -7.48 14.47 2.30
C VAL A 43 -6.50 15.63 2.14
N LEU A 44 -5.21 15.39 2.40
CA LEU A 44 -4.16 16.40 2.42
C LEU A 44 -3.03 16.11 1.44
N ASP A 45 -2.67 14.84 1.27
CA ASP A 45 -1.59 14.43 0.38
C ASP A 45 -2.08 13.32 -0.55
N ILE A 46 -2.39 13.72 -1.79
CA ILE A 46 -2.88 12.82 -2.85
C ILE A 46 -1.94 11.66 -3.17
N THR A 47 -0.66 11.75 -2.79
CA THR A 47 0.29 10.65 -2.97
C THR A 47 0.09 9.55 -1.92
N SER A 48 -0.57 9.83 -0.80
CA SER A 48 -0.84 8.86 0.27
C SER A 48 -1.89 7.80 -0.10
N GLY A 49 -2.79 8.10 -1.05
CA GLY A 49 -3.63 7.14 -1.76
C GLY A 49 -3.20 6.92 -3.21
N GLY A 50 -1.99 7.34 -3.56
CA GLY A 50 -1.42 7.30 -4.90
C GLY A 50 -0.19 6.41 -4.97
N ASN A 51 0.93 6.95 -5.48
CA ASN A 51 2.14 6.18 -5.72
C ASN A 51 2.87 5.70 -4.45
N LYS A 52 2.79 6.40 -3.31
CA LYS A 52 3.49 6.02 -2.08
C LYS A 52 3.08 4.62 -1.56
N PRO A 53 1.79 4.35 -1.30
CA PRO A 53 1.36 3.02 -0.87
C PRO A 53 1.56 1.96 -1.96
N LEU A 54 1.50 2.30 -3.26
CA LEU A 54 1.80 1.34 -4.34
C LEU A 54 3.26 0.86 -4.29
N TYR A 55 4.22 1.77 -4.14
CA TYR A 55 5.61 1.38 -3.89
C TYR A 55 5.78 0.60 -2.59
N ALA A 56 5.01 0.92 -1.56
CA ALA A 56 5.08 0.23 -0.28
C ALA A 56 4.51 -1.20 -0.36
N LEU A 57 3.41 -1.41 -1.09
CA LEU A 57 2.88 -2.74 -1.42
C LEU A 57 3.91 -3.57 -2.17
N SER A 58 4.56 -2.99 -3.18
CA SER A 58 5.64 -3.66 -3.91
C SER A 58 6.73 -4.18 -2.95
N ARG A 59 7.21 -3.31 -2.05
CA ARG A 59 8.19 -3.70 -1.02
C ARG A 59 7.67 -4.75 -0.04
N CYS A 60 6.39 -4.71 0.35
CA CYS A 60 5.79 -5.71 1.23
C CYS A 60 5.80 -7.09 0.56
N TYR A 61 5.37 -7.16 -0.70
CA TYR A 61 5.34 -8.42 -1.43
C TYR A 61 6.74 -8.96 -1.74
N ASP A 62 7.72 -8.10 -2.03
CA ASP A 62 9.13 -8.53 -2.10
C ASP A 62 9.56 -9.21 -0.78
N LYS A 63 9.26 -8.59 0.37
CA LYS A 63 9.59 -9.14 1.70
C LYS A 63 8.83 -10.42 2.05
N LEU A 64 7.56 -10.52 1.67
CA LEU A 64 6.78 -11.75 1.81
C LEU A 64 7.35 -12.87 0.95
N SER A 65 7.86 -12.56 -0.25
CA SER A 65 8.53 -13.54 -1.11
C SER A 65 9.88 -14.01 -0.53
N GLU A 66 10.60 -13.16 0.19
CA GLU A 66 11.87 -13.51 0.86
C GLU A 66 11.66 -14.42 2.08
N THR A 67 10.48 -14.34 2.71
CA THR A 67 10.18 -15.03 3.98
C THR A 67 9.30 -16.28 3.81
N SER A 68 8.69 -16.47 2.65
CA SER A 68 7.91 -17.67 2.34
C SER A 68 8.81 -18.86 1.97
N GLU A 69 8.38 -20.07 2.33
CA GLU A 69 9.02 -21.34 1.93
C GLU A 69 8.27 -22.03 0.78
N ASP A 70 7.07 -21.56 0.44
CA ASP A 70 6.22 -22.12 -0.60
C ASP A 70 6.54 -21.49 -1.96
N ILE A 71 7.05 -22.30 -2.90
CA ILE A 71 7.48 -21.87 -4.23
C ILE A 71 6.36 -21.18 -5.01
N GLU A 72 5.12 -21.65 -4.89
CA GLU A 72 3.98 -21.05 -5.59
C GLU A 72 3.65 -19.68 -5.00
N GLN A 73 3.66 -19.55 -3.67
CA GLN A 73 3.45 -18.27 -2.99
C GLN A 73 4.58 -17.27 -3.28
N ILE A 74 5.85 -17.72 -3.31
CA ILE A 74 7.00 -16.88 -3.67
C ILE A 74 6.80 -16.30 -5.08
N ALA A 75 6.40 -17.12 -6.05
CA ALA A 75 6.16 -16.66 -7.42
C ALA A 75 5.02 -15.64 -7.48
N GLN A 76 3.93 -15.89 -6.76
CA GLN A 76 2.80 -14.96 -6.68
C GLN A 76 3.20 -13.61 -6.07
N PHE A 77 3.90 -13.63 -4.93
CA PHE A 77 4.35 -12.41 -4.28
C PHE A 77 5.31 -11.61 -5.16
N ARG A 78 6.23 -12.25 -5.88
CA ARG A 78 7.10 -11.54 -6.83
C ARG A 78 6.33 -10.88 -7.96
N GLN A 79 5.34 -11.57 -8.52
CA GLN A 79 4.48 -10.99 -9.56
C GLN A 79 3.72 -9.76 -9.01
N MET A 80 3.14 -9.88 -7.82
CA MET A 80 2.45 -8.75 -7.18
C MET A 80 3.40 -7.59 -6.91
N ALA A 81 4.63 -7.87 -6.48
CA ALA A 81 5.63 -6.83 -6.23
C ALA A 81 5.97 -6.04 -7.51
N GLU A 82 6.15 -6.73 -8.63
CA GLU A 82 6.39 -6.13 -9.95
C GLU A 82 5.17 -5.31 -10.43
N ASP A 83 3.96 -5.87 -10.30
CA ASP A 83 2.72 -5.22 -10.74
C ASP A 83 2.46 -3.92 -9.98
N TYR A 84 2.65 -3.91 -8.66
CA TYR A 84 2.47 -2.69 -7.86
C TYR A 84 3.56 -1.65 -8.12
N LYS A 85 4.80 -2.09 -8.35
CA LYS A 85 5.88 -1.17 -8.75
C LYS A 85 5.58 -0.51 -10.08
N TYR A 86 5.13 -1.30 -11.06
CA TYR A 86 4.73 -0.78 -12.36
C TYR A 86 3.59 0.23 -12.23
N GLN A 87 2.54 -0.08 -11.45
CA GLN A 87 1.45 0.86 -11.18
C GLN A 87 1.96 2.15 -10.53
N ALA A 88 2.88 2.06 -9.58
CA ALA A 88 3.47 3.24 -8.92
C ALA A 88 4.26 4.12 -9.89
N GLU A 89 5.00 3.52 -10.83
CA GLU A 89 5.77 4.22 -11.86
C GLU A 89 4.87 4.85 -12.94
N GLN A 90 3.72 4.23 -13.24
CA GLN A 90 2.73 4.76 -14.17
C GLN A 90 1.82 5.81 -13.54
N TRP A 91 1.79 5.91 -12.20
CA TRP A 91 0.91 6.84 -11.50
C TRP A 91 1.27 8.28 -11.85
N LYS A 92 0.23 9.08 -12.12
CA LYS A 92 0.33 10.50 -12.40
C LYS A 92 -0.62 11.26 -11.50
N LEU A 93 -0.26 12.50 -11.19
CA LEU A 93 -1.17 13.41 -10.51
C LEU A 93 -2.47 13.50 -11.33
N PRO A 94 -3.64 13.27 -10.72
CA PRO A 94 -4.91 13.50 -11.41
C PRO A 94 -5.00 14.95 -11.86
N ASP A 95 -5.48 15.19 -13.09
CA ASP A 95 -5.73 16.54 -13.58
C ASP A 95 -6.72 17.24 -12.63
N GLU A 96 -6.43 18.48 -12.25
CA GLU A 96 -7.36 19.30 -11.46
C GLU A 96 -8.69 19.39 -12.23
N ILE A 97 -9.79 18.99 -11.60
CA ILE A 97 -11.12 19.28 -12.15
C ILE A 97 -11.30 20.80 -12.03
N VAL A 98 -11.05 21.52 -13.12
CA VAL A 98 -11.31 22.96 -13.29
C VAL A 98 -12.82 23.22 -13.34
#